data_AF-A0A4W6CZB0-F1
#
_entry.id   AF-A0A4W6CZB0-F1
#
_cell.length_a   1.000
_cell.length_b   1.000
_cell.length_c   1.000
_cell.angle_alpha   90.00
_cell.angle_beta   90.00
_cell.angle_gamma   90.00
#
_symmetry.space_group_name_H-M   'P 1'
#
loop_
_entity.id
_entity.type
_entity.pdbx_description
1 polymer ?
#
loop_
_entity_poly.entity_id
_entity_poly.type
_entity_poly.pdbx_seq_one_letter_code
_entity_poly.pdbx_strand_id
1 'polypeptide(L)'
;MKIAVEGCCHGELDKIYETISYLEKKEGVKVDLLLCCGDFQAVRNEGDMKCMAVPAKYRMMQTFYKYYSGEKKAPVLTIFIGGNHEASNHLQELPYGGWVAPNIYYLGYAGVIRYKGIRIGGLSGIFKSRDYRKGHHEFPPYNPDTLRSVYHIRNIEVFKLKQIQMPIDIFMSHDWPRGIYYYGSTGELLRKKKFLRQEVESNTLGSPAAEELLAHLQPSYWFSAHLHVKFAAIMQHPPKGNAAPRVTKFLSLDKCLPYREFLQIVDVPERLGSSEGLEYDPEWLAILKATNSLQRTTPHPWNPPENNGLHERWDFRASEAAMMQVVEDLSGELAIPDNFSRTVPPFDPNKPQPHAAPSYNTNPQTTELCATLGLTDIYAQAGQGGDELGRVQGSTGGEEDDDEDGNSVGSVDEPSEYPTDTSGLSSSFNPDEITIEDEWEEEEEEGKEEESKAAVTGDKLPVGEIHTPSRMVLPEPKSDVSPTHLPHLMNLPPPCHSTPAAAAVPSLSGAEREGLCEGGDEDASATRILKRTSDETGDPGSRGTTPRIKRRNQVIYTTVEDEECED
;
A
#
# COMPACT_ATOMS: atom_id res chain seq x y z
N MET A 1 24.93 -9.68 5.73
CA MET A 1 24.80 -8.56 4.78
C MET A 1 24.15 -7.35 5.44
N LYS A 2 24.46 -6.15 4.94
CA LYS A 2 23.89 -4.88 5.37
C LYS A 2 22.83 -4.44 4.36
N ILE A 3 21.59 -4.28 4.81
CA ILE A 3 20.49 -3.80 3.97
C ILE A 3 20.11 -2.40 4.43
N ALA A 4 20.10 -1.43 3.54
CA ALA A 4 19.48 -0.14 3.78
C ALA A 4 17.98 -0.23 3.50
N VAL A 5 17.16 0.25 4.42
CA VAL A 5 15.71 0.36 4.28
C VAL A 5 15.37 1.83 4.20
N GLU A 6 14.53 2.19 3.25
CA GLU A 6 14.08 3.54 2.97
C GLU A 6 12.55 3.61 3.01
N GLY A 7 12.01 4.71 3.55
CA GLY A 7 10.58 4.97 3.68
C GLY A 7 9.93 5.37 2.37
N CYS A 8 9.56 6.66 2.25
CA CYS A 8 9.01 7.24 1.01
C CYS A 8 10.08 8.06 0.26
N CYS A 9 10.40 7.63 -0.96
CA CYS A 9 11.50 8.22 -1.74
C CYS A 9 11.15 9.59 -2.34
N HIS A 10 9.94 9.76 -2.88
CA HIS A 10 9.48 10.90 -3.68
C HIS A 10 10.51 11.39 -4.72
N GLY A 11 11.17 10.44 -5.40
CA GLY A 11 12.15 10.72 -6.45
C GLY A 11 13.51 11.26 -6.01
N GLU A 12 13.78 11.36 -4.70
CA GLU A 12 15.02 11.88 -4.09
C GLU A 12 16.19 10.87 -4.10
N LEU A 13 16.30 10.07 -5.17
CA LEU A 13 17.28 8.97 -5.28
C LEU A 13 18.73 9.43 -5.09
N ASP A 14 19.09 10.58 -5.65
CA ASP A 14 20.42 11.15 -5.49
C ASP A 14 20.77 11.35 -4.00
N LYS A 15 19.86 11.94 -3.21
CA LYS A 15 20.06 12.18 -1.77
C LYS A 15 20.13 10.87 -0.99
N ILE A 16 19.31 9.89 -1.35
CA ILE A 16 19.32 8.57 -0.70
C ILE A 16 20.67 7.89 -0.93
N TYR A 17 21.16 7.83 -2.16
CA TYR A 17 22.44 7.21 -2.47
C TYR A 17 23.62 7.98 -1.87
N GLU A 18 23.59 9.32 -1.87
CA GLU A 18 24.58 10.15 -1.19
C GLU A 18 24.62 9.86 0.32
N THR A 19 23.46 9.73 0.95
CA THR A 19 23.33 9.37 2.37
C THR A 19 23.91 7.99 2.64
N ILE A 20 23.58 6.99 1.82
CA ILE A 20 24.16 5.64 1.94
C ILE A 20 25.69 5.70 1.84
N SER A 21 26.23 6.37 0.81
CA SER A 21 27.67 6.52 0.62
C SER A 21 28.35 7.23 1.80
N TYR A 22 27.69 8.23 2.40
CA TYR A 22 28.17 8.88 3.61
C TYR A 22 28.22 7.91 4.80
N LEU A 23 27.17 7.11 5.01
CA LEU A 23 27.10 6.12 6.09
C LEU A 23 28.12 5.00 5.91
N GLU A 24 28.30 4.49 4.69
CA GLU A 24 29.34 3.50 4.37
C GLU A 24 30.73 4.00 4.78
N LYS A 25 31.07 5.25 4.45
CA LYS A 25 32.35 5.87 4.81
C LYS A 25 32.48 6.11 6.30
N LYS A 26 31.42 6.60 6.95
CA LYS A 26 31.42 6.96 8.37
C LYS A 26 31.54 5.74 9.27
N GLU A 27 30.82 4.66 8.94
CA GLU A 27 30.72 3.47 9.77
C GLU A 27 31.67 2.35 9.35
N GLY A 28 32.35 2.49 8.19
CA GLY A 28 33.23 1.46 7.66
C GLY A 28 32.47 0.19 7.25
N VAL A 29 31.24 0.36 6.76
CA VAL A 29 30.37 -0.73 6.29
C VAL A 29 30.14 -0.63 4.79
N LYS A 30 29.77 -1.75 4.15
CA LYS A 30 29.28 -1.78 2.77
C LYS A 30 27.82 -2.19 2.80
N VAL A 31 26.95 -1.41 2.16
CA VAL A 31 25.55 -1.74 1.96
C VAL A 31 25.45 -2.62 0.72
N ASP A 32 24.84 -3.79 0.89
CA ASP A 32 24.64 -4.79 -0.16
C ASP A 32 23.39 -4.49 -0.99
N LEU A 33 22.34 -3.99 -0.34
CA LEU A 33 21.01 -3.83 -0.91
C LEU A 33 20.27 -2.62 -0.32
N LEU A 34 19.51 -1.91 -1.15
CA LEU A 34 18.54 -0.89 -0.75
C LEU A 34 17.12 -1.40 -0.99
N LEU A 35 16.26 -1.29 0.03
CA LEU A 35 14.82 -1.59 -0.04
C LEU A 35 14.02 -0.30 0.14
N CYS A 36 13.29 0.14 -0.88
CA CYS A 36 12.40 1.30 -0.83
C CYS A 36 10.94 0.87 -0.67
N CYS A 37 10.28 1.36 0.38
CA CYS A 37 8.94 0.90 0.76
C CYS A 37 7.80 1.62 0.02
N GLY A 38 8.09 2.34 -1.06
CA GLY A 38 7.09 2.96 -1.94
C GLY A 38 7.27 4.46 -2.09
N ASP A 39 6.30 5.06 -2.78
CA ASP A 39 6.39 6.43 -3.30
C ASP A 39 7.74 6.67 -3.99
N PHE A 40 8.16 5.68 -4.79
CA PHE A 40 9.46 5.68 -5.45
C PHE A 40 9.56 6.78 -6.50
N GLN A 41 8.44 7.06 -7.18
CA GLN A 41 8.31 8.08 -8.20
C GLN A 41 9.19 7.80 -9.43
N ALA A 42 9.02 6.61 -10.03
CA ALA A 42 9.76 6.14 -11.21
C ALA A 42 9.38 6.88 -12.52
N VAL A 43 9.40 8.20 -12.53
CA VAL A 43 8.97 9.05 -13.67
C VAL A 43 10.06 9.14 -14.73
N ARG A 44 9.75 8.71 -15.96
CA ARG A 44 10.71 8.75 -17.08
C ARG A 44 10.66 10.06 -17.84
N ASN A 45 9.47 10.68 -17.96
CA ASN A 45 9.22 11.91 -18.72
C ASN A 45 7.94 12.64 -18.25
N GLU A 46 7.60 13.77 -18.88
CA GLU A 46 6.45 14.61 -18.52
C GLU A 46 5.09 13.95 -18.79
N GLY A 47 5.03 12.94 -19.66
CA GLY A 47 3.83 12.12 -19.87
C GLY A 47 3.54 11.28 -18.63
N ASP A 48 4.56 10.63 -18.06
CA ASP A 48 4.46 9.87 -16.81
C ASP A 48 4.08 10.76 -15.63
N MET A 49 4.57 12.01 -15.57
CA MET A 49 4.20 12.97 -14.52
C MET A 49 2.68 13.19 -14.41
N LYS A 50 1.96 13.09 -15.54
CA LYS A 50 0.50 13.24 -15.57
C LYS A 50 -0.24 12.01 -15.04
N CYS A 51 0.45 10.89 -14.91
CA CYS A 51 -0.07 9.63 -14.39
C CYS A 51 0.13 9.48 -12.88
N MET A 52 0.66 10.50 -12.21
CA MET A 52 0.79 10.54 -10.76
C MET A 52 -0.41 11.26 -10.13
N ALA A 53 -0.98 10.65 -9.08
CA ALA A 53 -2.03 11.26 -8.26
C ALA A 53 -1.46 12.28 -7.27
N VAL A 54 -0.74 13.26 -7.80
CA VAL A 54 -0.21 14.41 -7.05
C VAL A 54 -0.85 15.68 -7.63
N PRO A 55 -1.26 16.66 -6.81
CA PRO A 55 -1.73 17.95 -7.31
C PRO A 55 -0.73 18.59 -8.26
N ALA A 56 -1.19 19.17 -9.37
CA ALA A 56 -0.32 19.64 -10.46
C ALA A 56 0.79 20.61 -10.00
N LYS A 57 0.51 21.45 -8.99
CA LYS A 57 1.47 22.41 -8.41
C LYS A 57 2.64 21.75 -7.64
N TYR A 58 2.50 20.50 -7.21
CA TYR A 58 3.50 19.78 -6.41
C TYR A 58 4.24 18.70 -7.22
N ARG A 59 3.91 18.56 -8.50
CA ARG A 59 4.53 17.61 -9.41
C ARG A 59 5.94 18.05 -9.78
N MET A 60 6.95 17.27 -9.38
CA MET A 60 8.36 17.50 -9.72
C MET A 60 8.95 16.27 -10.43
N MET A 61 9.70 16.49 -11.52
CA MET A 61 10.36 15.42 -12.30
C MET A 61 11.40 14.64 -11.47
N GLN A 62 12.00 15.31 -10.49
CA GLN A 62 13.07 14.78 -9.63
C GLN A 62 14.22 14.16 -10.45
N THR A 63 14.73 13.00 -10.06
CA THR A 63 16.02 12.48 -10.57
C THR A 63 15.96 11.12 -11.24
N PHE A 64 14.83 10.39 -11.14
CA PHE A 64 14.73 9.02 -11.69
C PHE A 64 15.02 8.94 -13.19
N TYR A 65 14.59 9.94 -13.99
CA TYR A 65 14.84 9.97 -15.43
C TYR A 65 16.33 9.84 -15.80
N LYS A 66 17.25 10.27 -14.92
CA LYS A 66 18.71 10.15 -15.12
C LYS A 66 19.20 8.71 -15.03
N TYR A 67 18.59 7.92 -14.15
CA TYR A 67 18.87 6.50 -14.00
C TYR A 67 18.26 5.70 -15.17
N TYR A 68 17.04 6.05 -15.56
CA TYR A 68 16.36 5.48 -16.71
C TYR A 68 17.07 5.79 -18.04
N SER A 69 17.58 7.01 -18.21
CA SER A 69 18.29 7.43 -19.43
C SER A 69 19.69 6.82 -19.58
N GLY A 70 20.29 6.40 -18.47
CA GLY A 70 21.68 5.95 -18.37
C GLY A 70 22.70 7.06 -18.06
N GLU A 71 22.25 8.30 -17.79
CA GLU A 71 23.12 9.38 -17.28
C GLU A 71 23.75 8.99 -15.92
N LYS A 72 22.98 8.28 -15.09
CA LYS A 72 23.43 7.74 -13.81
C LYS A 72 23.17 6.23 -13.74
N LYS A 73 23.94 5.55 -12.88
CA LYS A 73 23.72 4.15 -12.50
C LYS A 73 23.54 4.08 -10.99
N ALA A 74 22.56 3.31 -10.52
CA ALA A 74 22.37 3.11 -9.08
C ALA A 74 23.62 2.43 -8.47
N PRO A 75 24.26 3.02 -7.44
CA PRO A 75 25.50 2.50 -6.87
C PRO A 75 25.32 1.29 -5.95
N VAL A 76 24.07 1.02 -5.55
CA VAL A 76 23.63 -0.10 -4.72
C VAL A 76 22.45 -0.74 -5.43
N LEU A 77 22.33 -2.08 -5.38
CA LEU A 77 21.16 -2.75 -5.90
C LEU A 77 19.92 -2.26 -5.14
N THR A 78 18.94 -1.75 -5.87
CA THR A 78 17.75 -1.14 -5.27
C THR A 78 16.53 -1.96 -5.66
N ILE A 79 15.78 -2.43 -4.67
CA ILE A 79 14.47 -3.09 -4.86
C ILE A 79 13.41 -2.18 -4.26
N PHE A 80 12.29 -2.01 -4.95
CA PHE A 80 11.18 -1.22 -4.45
C PHE A 80 9.81 -1.83 -4.75
N ILE A 81 8.82 -1.43 -3.95
CA ILE A 81 7.39 -1.61 -4.19
C ILE A 81 6.77 -0.25 -4.55
N GLY A 82 5.57 -0.22 -5.13
CA GLY A 82 4.86 1.02 -5.42
C GLY A 82 4.14 1.58 -4.18
N GLY A 83 4.03 2.90 -4.08
CA GLY A 83 3.13 3.60 -3.16
C GLY A 83 1.93 4.26 -3.87
N ASN A 84 1.48 5.42 -3.39
CA ASN A 84 0.40 6.22 -3.99
C ASN A 84 0.92 7.36 -4.89
N HIS A 85 2.17 7.78 -4.76
CA HIS A 85 2.81 8.80 -5.59
C HIS A 85 3.74 8.20 -6.64
N GLU A 86 3.15 7.49 -7.59
CA GLU A 86 3.88 6.75 -8.62
C GLU A 86 3.54 7.20 -10.04
N ALA A 87 4.51 7.06 -10.93
CA ALA A 87 4.27 6.99 -12.38
C ALA A 87 3.54 5.68 -12.70
N SER A 88 2.23 5.64 -12.41
CA SER A 88 1.47 4.39 -12.40
C SER A 88 1.51 3.68 -13.74
N ASN A 89 1.40 4.42 -14.85
CA ASN A 89 1.53 3.84 -16.20
C ASN A 89 2.83 3.08 -16.42
N HIS A 90 3.96 3.59 -15.91
CA HIS A 90 5.26 2.93 -16.00
C HIS A 90 5.29 1.65 -15.14
N LEU A 91 4.79 1.70 -13.91
CA LEU A 91 4.75 0.51 -13.04
C LEU A 91 3.78 -0.56 -13.56
N GLN A 92 2.69 -0.17 -14.20
CA GLN A 92 1.75 -1.10 -14.83
C GLN A 92 2.37 -1.87 -16.01
N GLU A 93 3.44 -1.38 -16.65
CA GLU A 93 4.15 -2.14 -17.68
C GLU A 93 4.85 -3.40 -17.11
N LEU A 94 5.05 -3.45 -15.78
CA LEU A 94 5.79 -4.48 -15.05
C LEU A 94 4.96 -5.09 -13.90
N PRO A 95 3.76 -5.66 -14.15
CA PRO A 95 2.87 -6.14 -13.09
C PRO A 95 3.45 -7.30 -12.28
N TYR A 96 4.37 -8.07 -12.89
CA TYR A 96 5.09 -9.20 -12.28
C TYR A 96 6.51 -8.83 -11.80
N GLY A 97 6.84 -7.54 -11.81
CA GLY A 97 8.16 -7.03 -11.47
C GLY A 97 9.15 -7.00 -12.65
N GLY A 98 10.20 -6.21 -12.51
CA GLY A 98 11.22 -6.03 -13.54
C GLY A 98 12.13 -4.85 -13.29
N TRP A 99 13.17 -4.73 -14.10
CA TRP A 99 14.11 -3.63 -14.05
C TRP A 99 13.48 -2.35 -14.63
N VAL A 100 13.42 -1.29 -13.84
CA VAL A 100 12.97 0.04 -14.29
C VAL A 100 14.14 0.94 -14.71
N ALA A 101 15.35 0.57 -14.29
CA ALA A 101 16.63 1.13 -14.69
C ALA A 101 17.72 0.10 -14.33
N PRO A 102 18.95 0.20 -14.85
CA PRO A 102 20.03 -0.68 -14.46
C PRO A 102 20.25 -0.64 -12.94
N ASN A 103 20.22 -1.82 -12.29
CA ASN A 103 20.39 -1.99 -10.84
C ASN A 103 19.24 -1.43 -9.97
N ILE A 104 18.07 -1.15 -10.56
CA ILE A 104 16.83 -0.75 -9.87
C ILE A 104 15.67 -1.67 -10.30
N TYR A 105 15.18 -2.50 -9.38
CA TYR A 105 14.17 -3.53 -9.62
C TYR A 105 12.85 -3.21 -8.92
N TYR A 106 11.76 -3.19 -9.67
CA TYR A 106 10.39 -3.11 -9.15
C TYR A 106 9.86 -4.52 -8.86
N LEU A 107 9.25 -4.74 -7.70
CA LEU A 107 8.68 -6.05 -7.34
C LEU A 107 7.36 -6.42 -8.04
N GLY A 108 6.74 -5.49 -8.76
CA GLY A 108 5.41 -5.69 -9.35
C GLY A 108 4.27 -5.31 -8.41
N TYR A 109 3.03 -5.60 -8.79
CA TYR A 109 1.87 -5.37 -7.91
C TYR A 109 1.99 -6.16 -6.60
N ALA A 110 2.50 -7.38 -6.71
CA ALA A 110 3.05 -8.16 -5.62
C ALA A 110 4.12 -9.09 -6.19
N GLY A 111 5.10 -9.47 -5.37
CA GLY A 111 6.20 -10.31 -5.82
C GLY A 111 6.96 -10.97 -4.69
N VAL A 112 7.63 -12.08 -5.00
CA VAL A 112 8.68 -12.66 -4.14
C VAL A 112 9.89 -12.98 -5.00
N ILE A 113 11.06 -12.53 -4.54
CA ILE A 113 12.35 -12.80 -5.15
C ILE A 113 13.34 -13.28 -4.10
N ARG A 114 14.47 -13.80 -4.57
CA ARG A 114 15.58 -14.24 -3.73
C ARG A 114 16.80 -13.38 -3.98
N TYR A 115 17.52 -13.08 -2.91
CA TYR A 115 18.80 -12.36 -2.97
C TYR A 115 19.71 -12.90 -1.87
N LYS A 116 20.91 -13.37 -2.22
CA LYS A 116 21.88 -13.94 -1.27
C LYS A 116 21.25 -14.96 -0.28
N GLY A 117 20.30 -15.74 -0.80
CA GLY A 117 19.61 -16.82 -0.11
C GLY A 117 18.46 -16.41 0.81
N ILE A 118 18.17 -15.12 0.98
CA ILE A 118 16.95 -14.66 1.67
C ILE A 118 15.80 -14.50 0.67
N ARG A 119 14.56 -14.63 1.17
CA ARG A 119 13.32 -14.38 0.41
C ARG A 119 12.73 -13.03 0.79
N ILE A 120 12.54 -12.19 -0.21
CA ILE A 120 12.00 -10.84 -0.09
C ILE A 120 10.66 -10.81 -0.81
N GLY A 121 9.58 -10.60 -0.05
CA GLY A 121 8.23 -10.42 -0.57
C GLY A 121 7.80 -8.95 -0.52
N GLY A 122 6.87 -8.57 -1.39
CA GLY A 122 6.32 -7.21 -1.39
C GLY A 122 4.87 -7.16 -1.87
N LEU A 123 4.14 -6.17 -1.37
CA LEU A 123 2.80 -5.77 -1.82
C LEU A 123 2.81 -4.27 -2.11
N SER A 124 2.62 -3.91 -3.37
CA SER A 124 2.58 -2.51 -3.83
C SER A 124 1.21 -1.88 -3.62
N GLY A 125 1.21 -0.57 -3.37
CA GLY A 125 0.01 0.25 -3.29
C GLY A 125 -0.54 0.45 -1.87
N ILE A 126 -1.69 1.13 -1.81
CA ILE A 126 -2.42 1.44 -0.57
C ILE A 126 -3.79 0.76 -0.54
N PHE A 127 -4.35 0.53 0.64
CA PHE A 127 -5.64 -0.14 0.75
C PHE A 127 -6.82 0.83 0.61
N LYS A 128 -7.75 0.54 -0.30
CA LYS A 128 -9.07 1.17 -0.36
C LYS A 128 -10.15 0.12 -0.61
N SER A 129 -11.11 0.02 0.31
CA SER A 129 -12.16 -1.02 0.31
C SER A 129 -12.96 -1.06 -0.99
N ARG A 130 -13.31 0.10 -1.55
CA ARG A 130 -14.11 0.24 -2.78
C ARG A 130 -13.46 -0.37 -4.03
N ASP A 131 -12.13 -0.45 -4.07
CA ASP A 131 -11.37 -0.94 -5.22
C ASP A 131 -10.77 -2.32 -4.99
N TYR A 132 -10.68 -2.75 -3.73
CA TYR A 132 -10.05 -4.01 -3.32
C TYR A 132 -10.58 -5.25 -4.04
N ARG A 133 -11.88 -5.28 -4.38
CA ARG A 133 -12.52 -6.41 -5.08
C ARG A 133 -12.53 -6.28 -6.60
N LYS A 134 -11.96 -5.23 -7.18
CA LYS A 134 -11.96 -5.01 -8.64
C LYS A 134 -10.78 -5.74 -9.31
N GLY A 135 -10.85 -5.86 -10.63
CA GLY A 135 -9.68 -6.15 -11.46
C GLY A 135 -8.84 -4.91 -11.74
N HIS A 136 -7.64 -5.13 -12.30
CA HIS A 136 -6.78 -4.07 -12.82
C HIS A 136 -7.27 -3.67 -14.21
N HIS A 137 -8.03 -2.59 -14.29
CA HIS A 137 -8.75 -2.15 -15.50
C HIS A 137 -8.30 -0.76 -15.96
N GLU A 138 -7.46 -0.10 -15.17
CA GLU A 138 -6.97 1.24 -15.39
C GLU A 138 -5.88 1.25 -16.46
N PHE A 139 -5.97 2.19 -17.39
CA PHE A 139 -4.94 2.46 -18.39
C PHE A 139 -5.01 3.93 -18.81
N PRO A 140 -3.90 4.53 -19.29
CA PRO A 140 -3.89 5.91 -19.74
C PRO A 140 -4.68 6.08 -21.05
N PRO A 141 -5.38 7.22 -21.24
CA PRO A 141 -5.46 8.36 -20.33
C PRO A 141 -6.36 8.09 -19.12
N TYR A 142 -5.84 8.34 -17.92
CA TYR A 142 -6.60 8.19 -16.68
C TYR A 142 -7.58 9.34 -16.47
N ASN A 143 -8.76 9.02 -15.98
CA ASN A 143 -9.66 9.99 -15.35
C ASN A 143 -9.28 10.14 -13.84
N PRO A 144 -9.86 11.11 -13.11
CA PRO A 144 -9.52 11.33 -11.70
C PRO A 144 -9.72 10.12 -10.77
N ASP A 145 -10.63 9.20 -11.10
CA ASP A 145 -10.87 8.00 -10.30
C ASP A 145 -9.84 6.91 -10.59
N THR A 146 -9.62 6.61 -11.87
CA THR A 146 -8.63 5.61 -12.34
C THR A 146 -7.19 6.03 -12.07
N LEU A 147 -6.92 7.34 -12.01
CA LEU A 147 -5.63 7.88 -11.57
C LEU A 147 -5.32 7.50 -10.12
N ARG A 148 -6.36 7.29 -9.29
CA ARG A 148 -6.23 6.84 -7.90
C ARG A 148 -6.32 5.32 -7.78
N SER A 149 -7.34 4.72 -8.39
CA SER A 149 -7.60 3.29 -8.22
C SER A 149 -6.48 2.40 -8.75
N VAL A 150 -5.67 2.88 -9.70
CA VAL A 150 -4.52 2.16 -10.27
C VAL A 150 -3.48 1.71 -9.22
N TYR A 151 -3.27 2.48 -8.15
CA TYR A 151 -2.32 2.11 -7.09
C TYR A 151 -3.01 1.51 -5.85
N HIS A 152 -4.32 1.26 -5.89
CA HIS A 152 -4.99 0.58 -4.78
C HIS A 152 -4.69 -0.93 -4.82
N ILE A 153 -4.48 -1.54 -3.65
CA ILE A 153 -4.30 -2.99 -3.52
C ILE A 153 -5.55 -3.73 -4.02
N ARG A 154 -5.37 -4.86 -4.72
CA ARG A 154 -6.46 -5.80 -5.06
C ARG A 154 -6.37 -7.09 -4.27
N ASN A 155 -7.53 -7.72 -4.07
CA ASN A 155 -7.66 -8.98 -3.34
C ASN A 155 -6.93 -10.15 -3.99
N ILE A 156 -6.71 -10.11 -5.31
CA ILE A 156 -6.01 -11.15 -6.05
C ILE A 156 -4.52 -11.22 -5.71
N GLU A 157 -3.85 -10.09 -5.49
CA GLU A 157 -2.46 -10.06 -5.02
C GLU A 157 -2.35 -10.66 -3.60
N VAL A 158 -3.25 -10.29 -2.70
CA VAL A 158 -3.33 -10.84 -1.33
C VAL A 158 -3.59 -12.35 -1.37
N PHE A 159 -4.52 -12.79 -2.24
CA PHE A 159 -4.83 -14.20 -2.43
C PHE A 159 -3.62 -15.01 -2.87
N LYS A 160 -2.87 -14.54 -3.89
CA LYS A 160 -1.62 -15.18 -4.36
C LYS A 160 -0.59 -15.29 -3.24
N LEU A 161 -0.37 -14.21 -2.51
CA LEU A 161 0.60 -14.18 -1.41
C LEU A 161 0.22 -15.14 -0.26
N LYS A 162 -1.07 -15.32 0.02
CA LYS A 162 -1.57 -16.32 0.98
C LYS A 162 -1.37 -17.79 0.55
N GLN A 163 -0.93 -18.04 -0.68
CA GLN A 163 -0.59 -19.40 -1.14
C GLN A 163 0.87 -19.78 -0.83
N ILE A 164 1.67 -18.84 -0.31
CA ILE A 164 3.07 -19.07 0.04
C ILE A 164 3.15 -19.94 1.30
N GLN A 165 3.94 -21.01 1.23
CA GLN A 165 4.19 -21.92 2.33
C GLN A 165 5.61 -21.81 2.86
N MET A 166 6.59 -21.58 1.97
CA MET A 166 7.97 -21.44 2.41
C MET A 166 8.13 -20.13 3.22
N PRO A 167 9.01 -20.09 4.23
CA PRO A 167 9.22 -18.89 5.03
C PRO A 167 9.68 -17.69 4.19
N ILE A 168 9.18 -16.49 4.53
CA ILE A 168 9.68 -15.22 4.02
C ILE A 168 10.56 -14.57 5.08
N ASP A 169 11.71 -14.04 4.67
CA ASP A 169 12.64 -13.35 5.57
C ASP A 169 12.24 -11.87 5.73
N ILE A 170 11.97 -11.18 4.62
CA ILE A 170 11.59 -9.76 4.58
C ILE A 170 10.30 -9.60 3.79
N PHE A 171 9.34 -8.85 4.32
CA PHE A 171 8.15 -8.43 3.59
C PHE A 171 8.03 -6.91 3.58
N MET A 172 7.59 -6.35 2.45
CA MET A 172 7.43 -4.90 2.25
C MET A 172 5.98 -4.57 1.91
N SER A 173 5.43 -3.52 2.52
CA SER A 173 4.16 -2.90 2.12
C SER A 173 4.24 -1.40 2.28
N HIS A 174 3.62 -0.61 1.41
CA HIS A 174 3.67 0.85 1.56
C HIS A 174 2.89 1.29 2.81
N ASP A 175 1.60 0.96 2.84
CA ASP A 175 0.77 1.10 4.03
C ASP A 175 1.22 0.17 5.15
N TRP A 176 1.00 0.61 6.38
CA TRP A 176 1.25 -0.23 7.54
C TRP A 176 0.20 -1.35 7.64
N PRO A 177 0.58 -2.55 8.12
CA PRO A 177 -0.39 -3.52 8.60
C PRO A 177 -1.27 -2.89 9.68
N ARG A 178 -2.59 -2.94 9.50
CA ARG A 178 -3.52 -2.41 10.49
C ARG A 178 -3.29 -3.06 11.86
N GLY A 179 -3.32 -2.25 12.92
CA GLY A 179 -3.09 -2.69 14.29
C GLY A 179 -1.63 -2.87 14.71
N ILE A 180 -0.65 -2.75 13.80
CA ILE A 180 0.77 -2.92 14.16
C ILE A 180 1.25 -1.92 15.20
N TYR A 181 0.60 -0.76 15.27
CA TYR A 181 0.88 0.29 16.26
C TYR A 181 0.63 -0.16 17.71
N TYR A 182 -0.17 -1.21 17.95
CA TYR A 182 -0.33 -1.79 19.29
C TYR A 182 0.93 -2.52 19.79
N TYR A 183 1.82 -2.93 18.89
CA TYR A 183 3.04 -3.70 19.19
C TYR A 183 4.29 -2.83 19.35
N GLY A 184 4.14 -1.51 19.29
CA GLY A 184 5.20 -0.53 19.54
C GLY A 184 4.74 0.56 20.50
N SER A 185 5.40 1.73 20.43
CA SER A 185 5.12 2.87 21.31
C SER A 185 3.98 3.74 20.75
N THR A 186 2.73 3.29 20.90
CA THR A 186 1.55 4.02 20.40
C THR A 186 1.45 5.43 20.98
N GLY A 187 1.81 5.60 22.26
CA GLY A 187 1.82 6.92 22.90
C GLY A 187 2.78 7.91 22.25
N GLU A 188 3.98 7.47 21.88
CA GLU A 188 4.95 8.32 21.17
C GLU A 188 4.52 8.60 19.73
N LEU A 189 3.91 7.61 19.05
CA LEU A 189 3.33 7.81 17.73
C LEU A 189 2.28 8.93 17.77
N LEU A 190 1.33 8.86 18.70
CA LEU A 190 0.25 9.86 18.85
C LEU A 190 0.75 11.20 19.37
N ARG A 191 1.90 11.24 20.06
CA ARG A 191 2.57 12.50 20.41
C ARG A 191 3.17 13.18 19.18
N LYS A 192 3.79 12.41 18.28
CA LYS A 192 4.36 12.92 17.03
C LYS A 192 3.28 13.28 16.01
N LYS A 193 2.23 12.46 15.89
CA LYS A 193 1.17 12.55 14.88
C LYS A 193 -0.20 12.54 15.54
N LYS A 194 -0.58 13.65 16.17
CA LYS A 194 -1.83 13.79 16.95
C LYS A 194 -3.08 13.39 16.14
N PHE A 195 -3.12 13.70 14.84
CA PHE A 195 -4.25 13.43 13.95
C PHE A 195 -4.52 11.92 13.72
N LEU A 196 -3.55 11.04 13.97
CA LEU A 196 -3.74 9.59 13.85
C LEU A 196 -4.56 8.99 15.01
N ARG A 197 -4.85 9.78 16.06
CA ARG A 197 -5.54 9.31 17.28
C ARG A 197 -6.87 8.65 16.97
N GLN A 198 -7.71 9.29 16.16
CA GLN A 198 -9.03 8.77 15.86
C GLN A 198 -8.93 7.41 15.16
N GLU A 199 -8.06 7.27 14.16
CA GLU A 199 -7.88 6.02 13.42
C GLU A 199 -7.26 4.89 14.27
N VAL A 200 -6.42 5.24 15.25
CA VAL A 200 -5.88 4.29 16.24
C VAL A 200 -6.97 3.82 17.22
N GLU A 201 -7.85 4.73 17.66
CA GLU A 201 -8.94 4.43 18.58
C GLU A 201 -10.07 3.63 17.91
N SER A 202 -10.39 3.93 16.64
CA SER A 202 -11.37 3.18 15.84
C SER A 202 -10.81 1.91 15.19
N ASN A 203 -9.52 1.62 15.36
CA ASN A 203 -8.82 0.52 14.70
C ASN A 203 -8.99 0.51 13.16
N THR A 204 -8.80 1.68 12.55
CA THR A 204 -8.84 1.88 11.09
C THR A 204 -7.50 2.31 10.51
N LEU A 205 -6.50 2.66 11.34
CA LEU A 205 -5.17 3.05 10.86
C LEU A 205 -4.44 1.88 10.20
N GLY A 206 -4.14 2.00 8.91
CA GLY A 206 -3.38 1.03 8.11
C GLY A 206 -4.24 0.08 7.30
N SER A 207 -3.58 -0.85 6.60
CA SER A 207 -4.16 -1.77 5.63
C SER A 207 -4.62 -3.08 6.28
N PRO A 208 -5.93 -3.43 6.21
CA PRO A 208 -6.44 -4.75 6.59
C PRO A 208 -5.85 -5.89 5.76
N ALA A 209 -5.54 -5.64 4.48
CA ALA A 209 -4.89 -6.62 3.61
C ALA A 209 -3.46 -6.94 4.09
N ALA A 210 -2.71 -5.92 4.50
CA ALA A 210 -1.37 -6.09 5.06
C ALA A 210 -1.41 -6.74 6.46
N GLU A 211 -2.41 -6.44 7.28
CA GLU A 211 -2.67 -7.12 8.57
C GLU A 211 -2.84 -8.63 8.35
N GLU A 212 -3.70 -9.02 7.40
CA GLU A 212 -3.95 -10.43 7.06
C GLU A 212 -2.67 -11.14 6.61
N LEU A 213 -1.90 -10.51 5.72
CA LEU A 213 -0.63 -11.05 5.24
C LEU A 213 0.44 -11.15 6.34
N LEU A 214 0.53 -10.16 7.23
CA LEU A 214 1.45 -10.19 8.37
C LEU A 214 1.15 -11.39 9.28
N ALA A 215 -0.12 -11.58 9.63
CA ALA A 215 -0.56 -12.71 10.44
C ALA A 215 -0.34 -14.07 9.73
N HIS A 216 -0.53 -14.10 8.41
CA HIS A 216 -0.38 -15.32 7.61
C HIS A 216 1.08 -15.72 7.36
N LEU A 217 1.90 -14.81 6.84
CA LEU A 217 3.27 -15.08 6.39
C LEU A 217 4.29 -15.07 7.54
N GLN A 218 4.03 -14.24 8.56
CA GLN A 218 4.84 -14.08 9.76
C GLN A 218 6.34 -13.88 9.47
N PRO A 219 6.74 -12.95 8.56
CA PRO A 219 8.14 -12.80 8.14
C PRO A 219 9.04 -12.36 9.29
N SER A 220 10.36 -12.55 9.17
CA SER A 220 11.30 -12.07 10.20
C SER A 220 11.31 -10.54 10.31
N TYR A 221 11.20 -9.85 9.17
CA TYR A 221 11.11 -8.40 9.07
C TYR A 221 9.90 -7.98 8.24
N TRP A 222 9.25 -6.90 8.68
CA TRP A 222 8.24 -6.20 7.90
C TRP A 222 8.61 -4.73 7.80
N PHE A 223 8.72 -4.21 6.57
CA PHE A 223 9.07 -2.81 6.32
C PHE A 223 7.94 -2.05 5.64
N SER A 224 7.65 -0.86 6.15
CA SER A 224 6.59 0.01 5.61
C SER A 224 6.97 1.49 5.59
N ALA A 225 6.11 2.32 5.00
CA ALA A 225 6.29 3.77 4.89
C ALA A 225 4.95 4.51 5.04
N HIS A 226 4.63 5.39 4.10
CA HIS A 226 3.38 6.15 3.95
C HIS A 226 3.09 7.19 5.05
N LEU A 227 3.08 6.79 6.32
CA LEU A 227 2.68 7.65 7.45
C LEU A 227 3.71 8.74 7.84
N HIS A 228 4.82 8.83 7.11
CA HIS A 228 5.88 9.84 7.32
C HIS A 228 6.32 9.95 8.78
N VAL A 229 6.61 8.79 9.38
CA VAL A 229 7.09 8.67 10.76
C VAL A 229 7.85 7.37 10.93
N LYS A 230 9.01 7.44 11.59
CA LYS A 230 9.69 6.25 12.05
C LYS A 230 8.96 5.62 13.23
N PHE A 231 8.67 4.33 13.10
CA PHE A 231 8.04 3.54 14.14
C PHE A 231 8.58 2.12 14.10
N ALA A 232 8.94 1.60 15.27
CA ALA A 232 9.41 0.23 15.43
C ALA A 232 8.45 -0.54 16.34
N ALA A 233 8.18 -1.79 15.97
CA ALA A 233 7.34 -2.69 16.75
C ALA A 233 7.88 -4.12 16.69
N ILE A 234 7.57 -4.90 17.74
CA ILE A 234 7.84 -6.34 17.78
C ILE A 234 6.51 -7.06 17.92
N MET A 235 6.08 -7.73 16.85
CA MET A 235 4.88 -8.55 16.87
C MET A 235 5.25 -10.01 17.14
N GLN A 236 4.75 -10.54 18.26
CA GLN A 236 4.79 -11.98 18.54
C GLN A 236 3.60 -12.64 17.87
N HIS A 237 3.86 -13.65 17.05
CA HIS A 237 2.82 -14.42 16.39
C HIS A 237 2.35 -15.58 17.26
N PRO A 238 1.05 -15.90 17.22
CA PRO A 238 0.56 -17.12 17.85
C PRO A 238 1.26 -18.34 17.21
N PRO A 239 1.65 -19.35 18.00
CA PRO A 239 2.30 -20.55 17.47
C PRO A 239 1.35 -21.28 16.52
N LYS A 240 1.87 -21.68 15.35
CA LYS A 240 1.13 -22.54 14.41
C LYS A 240 1.35 -24.00 14.80
N GLY A 241 0.36 -24.61 15.45
CA GLY A 241 0.45 -25.98 15.93
C GLY A 241 1.57 -26.14 16.98
N ASN A 242 2.48 -27.09 16.77
CA ASN A 242 3.60 -27.36 17.67
C ASN A 242 4.88 -26.55 17.34
N ALA A 243 4.82 -25.60 16.41
CA ALA A 243 5.97 -24.77 16.05
C ALA A 243 6.27 -23.72 17.14
N ALA A 244 7.54 -23.33 17.26
CA ALA A 244 7.93 -22.24 18.14
C ALA A 244 7.25 -20.92 17.71
N PRO A 245 6.88 -20.05 18.67
CA PRO A 245 6.35 -18.72 18.36
C PRO A 245 7.32 -17.96 17.46
N ARG A 246 6.81 -17.41 16.36
CA ARG A 246 7.58 -16.54 15.46
C ARG A 246 7.44 -15.09 15.91
N VAL A 247 8.46 -14.29 15.58
CA VAL A 247 8.48 -12.86 15.88
C VAL A 247 8.77 -12.11 14.60
N THR A 248 7.96 -11.09 14.31
CA THR A 248 8.22 -10.12 13.24
C THR A 248 8.71 -8.82 13.83
N LYS A 249 9.82 -8.32 13.29
CA LYS A 249 10.36 -6.99 13.57
C LYS A 249 9.79 -6.03 12.54
N PHE A 250 8.89 -5.15 12.96
CA PHE A 250 8.32 -4.12 12.12
C PHE A 250 9.14 -2.83 12.21
N LEU A 251 9.39 -2.21 11.06
CA LEU A 251 9.95 -0.86 10.97
C LEU A 251 9.23 -0.08 9.87
N SER A 252 8.74 1.10 10.21
CA SER A 252 8.42 2.14 9.25
C SER A 252 9.45 3.26 9.29
N LEU A 253 9.59 3.97 8.18
CA LEU A 253 10.47 5.12 8.06
C LEU A 253 9.75 6.33 7.47
N ASP A 254 10.34 7.50 7.70
CA ASP A 254 9.85 8.77 7.19
C ASP A 254 10.20 8.96 5.70
N LYS A 255 9.77 10.07 5.09
CA LYS A 255 10.19 10.45 3.75
C LYS A 255 11.52 11.18 3.72
N CYS A 256 12.22 11.14 2.58
CA CYS A 256 13.53 11.75 2.38
C CYS A 256 13.52 13.30 2.43
N LEU A 257 13.40 13.86 3.65
CA LEU A 257 13.47 15.28 3.95
C LEU A 257 14.53 15.59 5.02
N PRO A 258 15.01 16.85 5.09
CA PRO A 258 15.95 17.27 6.13
C PRO A 258 15.43 16.95 7.54
N TYR A 259 16.34 16.46 8.39
CA TYR A 259 16.08 16.13 9.80
C TYR A 259 15.03 15.04 10.05
N ARG A 260 14.61 14.31 9.01
CA ARG A 260 13.70 13.17 9.12
C ARG A 260 14.44 11.84 9.17
N GLU A 261 13.84 10.84 9.80
CA GLU A 261 14.38 9.49 9.92
C GLU A 261 13.90 8.59 8.76
N PHE A 262 14.42 8.86 7.56
CA PHE A 262 13.95 8.22 6.31
C PHE A 262 14.73 6.98 5.88
N LEU A 263 15.91 6.74 6.46
CA LEU A 263 16.82 5.66 6.08
C LEU A 263 17.33 4.93 7.32
N GLN A 264 17.39 3.61 7.28
CA GLN A 264 18.00 2.80 8.33
C GLN A 264 18.73 1.58 7.77
N ILE A 265 19.97 1.35 8.23
CA ILE A 265 20.73 0.15 7.89
C ILE A 265 20.40 -0.96 8.90
N VAL A 266 20.08 -2.15 8.39
CA VAL A 266 19.77 -3.35 9.17
C VAL A 266 20.73 -4.48 8.85
N ASP A 267 21.06 -5.25 9.88
CA ASP A 267 21.84 -6.47 9.76
C ASP A 267 20.92 -7.66 9.50
N VAL A 268 21.12 -8.31 8.35
CA VAL A 268 20.43 -9.53 7.98
C VAL A 268 21.45 -10.65 7.77
N PRO A 269 21.27 -11.82 8.41
CA PRO A 269 22.16 -12.96 8.22
C PRO A 269 22.19 -13.38 6.75
N GLU A 270 23.40 -13.49 6.21
CA GLU A 270 23.61 -14.01 4.86
C GLU A 270 23.58 -15.54 4.88
N ARG A 271 23.08 -16.15 3.81
CA ARG A 271 23.14 -17.60 3.63
C ARG A 271 24.29 -17.95 2.68
N LEU A 272 25.34 -18.56 3.23
CA LEU A 272 26.57 -18.90 2.50
C LEU A 272 26.28 -19.78 1.27
N GLY A 273 26.98 -19.52 0.17
CA GLY A 273 26.88 -20.29 -1.08
C GLY A 273 25.75 -19.86 -2.02
N SER A 274 25.13 -18.71 -1.76
CA SER A 274 24.08 -18.13 -2.61
C SER A 274 24.66 -17.32 -3.77
N SER A 275 23.88 -17.14 -4.84
CA SER A 275 24.24 -16.25 -5.96
C SER A 275 24.36 -14.78 -5.52
N GLU A 276 25.22 -14.02 -6.21
CA GLU A 276 25.43 -12.57 -5.98
C GLU A 276 24.34 -11.68 -6.60
N GLY A 277 23.41 -12.25 -7.38
CA GLY A 277 22.35 -11.53 -8.09
C GLY A 277 20.95 -11.75 -7.53
N LEU A 278 19.96 -11.12 -8.17
CA LEU A 278 18.55 -11.43 -7.93
C LEU A 278 18.18 -12.74 -8.61
N GLU A 279 17.35 -13.52 -7.93
CA GLU A 279 16.79 -14.75 -8.47
C GLU A 279 15.26 -14.72 -8.36
N TYR A 280 14.58 -15.27 -9.36
CA TYR A 280 13.18 -15.60 -9.25
C TYR A 280 12.95 -16.61 -8.12
N ASP A 281 11.81 -16.49 -7.46
CA ASP A 281 11.34 -17.47 -6.47
C ASP A 281 10.45 -18.53 -7.15
N PRO A 282 10.85 -19.81 -7.19
CA PRO A 282 10.08 -20.85 -7.87
C PRO A 282 8.68 -21.06 -7.31
N GLU A 283 8.49 -20.91 -5.98
CA GLU A 283 7.18 -21.04 -5.35
C GLU A 283 6.26 -19.91 -5.83
N TRP A 284 6.75 -18.67 -5.86
CA TRP A 284 5.99 -17.53 -6.35
C TRP A 284 5.60 -17.67 -7.81
N LEU A 285 6.54 -18.02 -8.69
CA LEU A 285 6.25 -18.23 -10.10
C LEU A 285 5.26 -19.39 -10.33
N ALA A 286 5.34 -20.46 -9.54
CA ALA A 286 4.37 -21.55 -9.61
C ALA A 286 2.98 -21.10 -9.16
N ILE A 287 2.87 -20.25 -8.14
CA ILE A 287 1.61 -19.62 -7.71
C ILE A 287 1.06 -18.72 -8.83
N LEU A 288 1.90 -17.91 -9.49
CA LEU A 288 1.49 -17.08 -10.62
C LEU A 288 0.88 -17.93 -11.74
N LYS A 289 1.56 -19.03 -12.12
CA LYS A 289 1.03 -19.97 -13.13
C LYS A 289 -0.29 -20.60 -12.68
N ALA A 290 -0.36 -21.08 -11.43
CA ALA A 290 -1.55 -21.74 -10.91
C ALA A 290 -2.77 -20.80 -10.82
N THR A 291 -2.54 -19.50 -10.62
CA THR A 291 -3.58 -18.48 -10.46
C THR A 291 -3.82 -17.64 -11.71
N ASN A 292 -3.15 -17.92 -12.84
CA ASN A 292 -3.24 -17.10 -14.04
C ASN A 292 -4.68 -16.94 -14.57
N SER A 293 -5.51 -17.98 -14.48
CA SER A 293 -6.92 -17.94 -14.88
C SER A 293 -7.83 -17.10 -13.97
N LEU A 294 -7.34 -16.72 -12.78
CA LEU A 294 -8.05 -15.90 -11.81
C LEU A 294 -7.82 -14.40 -12.02
N GLN A 295 -6.92 -14.01 -12.93
CA GLN A 295 -6.66 -12.61 -13.23
C GLN A 295 -7.93 -11.95 -13.79
N ARG A 296 -8.18 -10.70 -13.39
CA ARG A 296 -9.32 -9.89 -13.83
C ARG A 296 -8.84 -8.51 -14.22
N THR A 297 -9.30 -8.04 -15.38
CA THR A 297 -9.01 -6.70 -15.91
C THR A 297 -10.25 -5.83 -16.05
N THR A 298 -11.30 -6.13 -15.27
CA THR A 298 -12.58 -5.40 -15.30
C THR A 298 -12.85 -4.73 -13.95
N PRO A 299 -13.61 -3.62 -13.92
CA PRO A 299 -13.97 -2.94 -12.68
C PRO A 299 -15.02 -3.68 -11.84
N HIS A 300 -15.57 -4.80 -12.33
CA HIS A 300 -16.60 -5.56 -11.62
C HIS A 300 -16.03 -6.19 -10.35
N PRO A 301 -16.72 -6.02 -9.19
CA PRO A 301 -16.33 -6.69 -7.96
C PRO A 301 -16.35 -8.20 -8.11
N TRP A 302 -15.33 -8.86 -7.58
CA TRP A 302 -15.23 -10.31 -7.53
C TRP A 302 -14.42 -10.74 -6.31
N ASN A 303 -14.56 -12.00 -5.89
CA ASN A 303 -13.79 -12.58 -4.80
C ASN A 303 -13.01 -13.81 -5.30
N PRO A 304 -11.72 -13.95 -4.91
CA PRO A 304 -10.97 -15.17 -5.10
C PRO A 304 -11.66 -16.41 -4.51
N PRO A 305 -11.36 -17.61 -5.02
CA PRO A 305 -11.91 -18.84 -4.48
C PRO A 305 -11.61 -19.05 -3.00
N GLU A 306 -12.60 -19.57 -2.26
CA GLU A 306 -12.50 -19.84 -0.83
C GLU A 306 -12.96 -21.26 -0.50
N ASN A 307 -12.49 -21.80 0.64
CA ASN A 307 -12.92 -23.09 1.16
C ASN A 307 -14.31 -22.99 1.83
N ASN A 308 -15.34 -22.80 1.01
CA ASN A 308 -16.73 -22.62 1.45
C ASN A 308 -17.72 -23.58 0.77
N GLY A 309 -17.21 -24.58 0.04
CA GLY A 309 -18.01 -25.54 -0.72
C GLY A 309 -18.61 -25.02 -2.03
N LEU A 310 -18.46 -23.73 -2.34
CA LEU A 310 -18.93 -23.14 -3.62
C LEU A 310 -17.88 -23.23 -4.73
N HIS A 311 -16.60 -23.39 -4.38
CA HIS A 311 -15.50 -23.45 -5.32
C HIS A 311 -14.95 -24.87 -5.40
N GLU A 312 -14.79 -25.40 -6.63
CA GLU A 312 -14.16 -26.70 -6.86
C GLU A 312 -12.67 -26.71 -6.45
N ARG A 313 -11.99 -25.56 -6.60
CA ARG A 313 -10.60 -25.36 -6.22
C ARG A 313 -10.40 -24.01 -5.55
N TRP A 314 -9.86 -24.02 -4.34
CA TRP A 314 -9.47 -22.83 -3.57
C TRP A 314 -8.00 -22.85 -3.12
N ASP A 315 -7.37 -24.03 -3.18
CA ASP A 315 -5.97 -24.21 -2.82
C ASP A 315 -5.09 -24.10 -4.07
N PHE A 316 -4.27 -23.07 -4.10
CA PHE A 316 -3.32 -22.77 -5.18
C PHE A 316 -1.88 -22.76 -4.68
N ARG A 317 -1.64 -23.35 -3.50
CA ARG A 317 -0.30 -23.54 -2.97
C ARG A 317 0.54 -24.36 -3.96
N ALA A 318 1.79 -23.94 -4.17
CA ALA A 318 2.68 -24.61 -5.09
C ALA A 318 3.05 -26.01 -4.57
N SER A 319 2.98 -27.01 -5.46
CA SER A 319 3.57 -28.32 -5.22
C SER A 319 5.04 -28.34 -5.64
N GLU A 320 5.80 -29.29 -5.14
CA GLU A 320 7.19 -29.49 -5.56
C GLU A 320 7.30 -29.73 -7.07
N ALA A 321 6.40 -30.51 -7.65
CA ALA A 321 6.32 -30.72 -9.10
C ALA A 321 6.06 -29.43 -9.88
N ALA A 322 5.18 -28.55 -9.38
CA ALA A 322 4.91 -27.27 -10.02
C ALA A 322 6.12 -26.32 -9.96
N MET A 323 6.85 -26.31 -8.84
CA MET A 323 8.10 -25.54 -8.72
C MET A 323 9.19 -26.08 -9.66
N MET A 324 9.33 -27.41 -9.78
CA MET A 324 10.26 -28.03 -10.73
C MET A 324 9.90 -27.69 -12.18
N GLN A 325 8.61 -27.68 -12.53
CA GLN A 325 8.17 -27.30 -13.87
C GLN A 325 8.57 -25.85 -14.20
N VAL A 326 8.40 -24.92 -13.27
CA VAL A 326 8.84 -23.52 -13.46
C VAL A 326 10.35 -23.44 -13.70
N VAL A 327 11.14 -24.19 -12.94
CA VAL A 327 12.60 -24.24 -13.11
C VAL A 327 12.95 -24.77 -14.50
N GLU A 328 12.24 -25.80 -14.98
CA GLU A 328 12.40 -26.34 -16.33
C GLU A 328 12.02 -25.32 -17.41
N ASP A 329 10.90 -24.61 -17.24
CA ASP A 329 10.45 -23.56 -18.18
C ASP A 329 11.48 -22.43 -18.28
N LEU A 330 12.23 -22.17 -17.20
CA LEU A 330 13.36 -21.24 -17.14
C LEU A 330 14.70 -21.87 -17.52
N SER A 331 14.71 -23.06 -18.12
CA SER A 331 15.93 -23.78 -18.53
C SER A 331 16.94 -24.03 -17.40
N GLY A 332 16.46 -24.10 -16.14
CA GLY A 332 17.28 -24.25 -14.95
C GLY A 332 17.90 -22.96 -14.41
N GLU A 333 17.72 -21.83 -15.08
CA GLU A 333 18.31 -20.54 -14.70
C GLU A 333 17.30 -19.68 -13.94
N LEU A 334 17.47 -19.60 -12.61
CA LEU A 334 16.62 -18.77 -11.76
C LEU A 334 17.11 -17.34 -11.61
N ALA A 335 18.30 -17.02 -12.12
CA ALA A 335 18.83 -15.66 -12.11
C ALA A 335 17.90 -14.74 -12.92
N ILE A 336 17.54 -13.60 -12.35
CA ILE A 336 16.78 -12.58 -13.08
C ILE A 336 17.73 -11.96 -14.10
N PRO A 337 17.41 -11.98 -15.41
CA PRO A 337 18.31 -11.46 -16.45
C PRO A 337 18.42 -9.94 -16.35
N ASP A 338 19.61 -9.40 -16.63
CA ASP A 338 19.85 -7.95 -16.74
C ASP A 338 19.32 -7.40 -18.08
N ASN A 339 18.01 -7.48 -18.32
CA ASN A 339 17.35 -7.16 -19.59
C ASN A 339 16.56 -5.84 -19.56
N PHE A 340 17.01 -4.85 -18.76
CA PHE A 340 16.43 -3.51 -18.76
C PHE A 340 16.40 -2.94 -20.19
N SER A 341 15.26 -2.39 -20.58
CA SER A 341 15.08 -1.70 -21.85
C SER A 341 14.21 -0.45 -21.68
N ARG A 342 14.52 0.60 -22.43
CA ARG A 342 13.75 1.84 -22.43
C ARG A 342 12.51 1.67 -23.32
N THR A 343 11.32 1.77 -22.74
CA THR A 343 10.04 1.66 -23.46
C THR A 343 9.53 3.01 -23.98
N VAL A 344 9.98 4.12 -23.41
CA VAL A 344 9.65 5.50 -23.84
C VAL A 344 10.88 6.42 -23.86
N PRO A 345 10.85 7.56 -24.59
CA PRO A 345 11.89 8.57 -24.50
C PRO A 345 12.03 9.14 -23.07
N PRO A 346 13.26 9.30 -22.54
CA PRO A 346 13.48 9.96 -21.25
C PRO A 346 13.23 11.47 -21.35
N PHE A 347 13.00 12.11 -20.19
CA PHE A 347 13.01 13.56 -20.06
C PHE A 347 14.35 14.14 -20.53
N ASP A 348 14.29 15.22 -21.30
CA ASP A 348 15.44 16.04 -21.69
C ASP A 348 15.25 17.45 -21.13
N PRO A 349 16.02 17.86 -20.10
CA PRO A 349 15.95 19.21 -19.54
C PRO A 349 16.16 20.34 -20.55
N ASN A 350 16.86 20.06 -21.67
CA ASN A 350 17.09 21.04 -22.73
C ASN A 350 15.92 21.15 -23.71
N LYS A 351 14.98 20.20 -23.68
CA LYS A 351 13.82 20.12 -24.60
C LYS A 351 12.57 19.68 -23.83
N PRO A 352 12.10 20.48 -22.85
CA PRO A 352 10.94 20.11 -22.06
C PRO A 352 9.67 19.96 -22.93
N GLN A 353 8.88 18.94 -22.62
CA GLN A 353 7.63 18.57 -23.28
C GLN A 353 6.46 18.60 -22.29
N PRO A 354 6.06 19.77 -21.74
CA PRO A 354 5.00 19.86 -20.72
C PRO A 354 3.63 19.34 -21.22
N HIS A 355 3.43 19.33 -22.54
CA HIS A 355 2.21 18.84 -23.18
C HIS A 355 2.28 17.37 -23.60
N ALA A 356 3.37 16.64 -23.32
CA ALA A 356 3.48 15.21 -23.60
C ALA A 356 2.28 14.44 -23.01
N ALA A 357 1.60 13.65 -23.83
CA ALA A 357 0.50 12.82 -23.37
C ALA A 357 1.05 11.60 -22.60
N PRO A 358 0.32 11.09 -21.59
CA PRO A 358 0.52 9.75 -21.07
C PRO A 358 0.61 8.73 -22.20
N SER A 359 1.54 7.79 -22.10
CA SER A 359 1.70 6.72 -23.08
C SER A 359 1.35 5.36 -22.48
N TYR A 360 0.76 4.52 -23.32
CA TYR A 360 0.47 3.12 -23.07
C TYR A 360 1.50 2.29 -23.85
N ASN A 361 2.32 1.53 -23.13
CA ASN A 361 3.34 0.65 -23.73
C ASN A 361 3.39 -0.68 -22.98
N THR A 362 3.61 -1.77 -23.70
CA THR A 362 3.98 -3.04 -23.08
C THR A 362 5.49 -3.05 -22.80
N ASN A 363 5.92 -3.83 -21.81
CA ASN A 363 7.34 -4.00 -21.49
C ASN A 363 7.86 -5.34 -22.04
N PRO A 364 9.00 -5.36 -22.75
CA PRO A 364 9.62 -6.60 -23.22
C PRO A 364 9.88 -7.62 -22.09
N GLN A 365 10.23 -7.17 -20.89
CA GLN A 365 10.47 -8.05 -19.74
C GLN A 365 9.21 -8.82 -19.34
N THR A 366 8.08 -8.12 -19.22
CA THR A 366 6.77 -8.72 -18.93
C THR A 366 6.34 -9.64 -20.06
N THR A 367 6.48 -9.20 -21.31
CA THR A 367 6.10 -9.99 -22.49
C THR A 367 6.88 -11.31 -22.56
N GLU A 368 8.19 -11.27 -22.33
CA GLU A 368 9.06 -12.44 -22.34
C GLU A 368 8.75 -13.40 -21.18
N LEU A 369 8.56 -12.88 -19.96
CA LEU A 369 8.18 -13.68 -18.81
C LEU A 369 6.82 -14.37 -19.02
N CYS A 370 5.84 -13.63 -19.55
CA CYS A 370 4.53 -14.16 -19.87
C CYS A 370 4.60 -15.26 -20.94
N ALA A 371 5.38 -15.05 -22.00
CA ALA A 371 5.58 -16.05 -23.05
C ALA A 371 6.25 -17.32 -22.49
N THR A 372 7.27 -17.15 -21.65
CA THR A 372 8.05 -18.25 -21.06
C THR A 372 7.20 -19.09 -20.10
N LEU A 373 6.43 -18.45 -19.24
CA LEU A 373 5.67 -19.13 -18.19
C LEU A 373 4.21 -19.43 -18.55
N GLY A 374 3.72 -18.93 -19.70
CA GLY A 374 2.31 -19.03 -20.08
C GLY A 374 1.40 -18.16 -19.22
N LEU A 375 1.88 -16.98 -18.80
CA LEU A 375 1.10 -16.01 -18.03
C LEU A 375 0.39 -15.01 -18.95
N THR A 376 -0.61 -14.34 -18.40
CA THR A 376 -1.31 -13.25 -19.06
C THR A 376 -0.64 -11.92 -18.77
N ASP A 377 -0.34 -11.12 -19.80
CA ASP A 377 0.06 -9.74 -19.63
C ASP A 377 -1.17 -8.89 -19.26
N ILE A 378 -1.27 -8.56 -17.96
CA ILE A 378 -2.43 -7.90 -17.36
C ILE A 378 -2.65 -6.51 -17.97
N TYR A 379 -1.57 -5.78 -18.20
CA TYR A 379 -1.65 -4.42 -18.73
C TYR A 379 -1.99 -4.42 -20.22
N ALA A 380 -1.39 -5.35 -20.98
CA ALA A 380 -1.74 -5.57 -22.38
C ALA A 380 -3.23 -5.89 -22.55
N GLN A 381 -3.77 -6.76 -21.71
CA GLN A 381 -5.19 -7.15 -21.75
C GLN A 381 -6.12 -6.00 -21.34
N ALA A 382 -5.75 -5.21 -20.32
CA ALA A 382 -6.54 -4.06 -19.90
C ALA A 382 -6.67 -3.00 -21.00
N GLY A 383 -5.58 -2.70 -21.72
CA GLY A 383 -5.61 -1.74 -22.83
C GLY A 383 -6.41 -2.22 -24.04
N GLN A 384 -6.40 -3.52 -24.36
CA GLN A 384 -7.18 -4.08 -25.48
C GLN A 384 -8.69 -4.01 -25.26
N GLY A 385 -9.16 -4.22 -24.03
CA GLY A 385 -10.59 -4.13 -23.69
C GLY A 385 -11.16 -2.71 -23.83
N GLY A 386 -10.32 -1.67 -23.71
CA GLY A 386 -10.69 -0.28 -23.94
C GLY A 386 -10.97 0.06 -25.41
N ASP A 387 -10.19 -0.51 -26.33
CA ASP A 387 -10.33 -0.28 -27.78
C ASP A 387 -11.62 -0.89 -28.35
N GLU A 388 -12.12 -2.00 -27.78
CA GLU A 388 -13.42 -2.57 -28.19
C GLU A 388 -14.61 -1.73 -27.72
N LEU A 389 -14.58 -1.19 -26.50
CA LEU A 389 -15.61 -0.24 -26.03
C LEU A 389 -15.57 1.09 -26.81
N GLY A 390 -14.38 1.57 -27.18
CA GLY A 390 -14.20 2.75 -28.03
C GLY A 390 -14.70 2.55 -29.47
N ARG A 391 -14.58 1.33 -30.02
CA ARG A 391 -15.11 1.00 -31.35
C ARG A 391 -16.63 0.85 -31.39
N VAL A 392 -17.27 0.39 -30.31
CA VAL A 392 -18.74 0.31 -30.23
C VAL A 392 -19.37 1.70 -30.15
N GLN A 393 -18.71 2.68 -29.52
CA GLN A 393 -19.16 4.09 -29.52
C GLN A 393 -18.81 4.86 -30.80
N GLY A 394 -17.92 4.33 -31.64
CA GLY A 394 -17.51 4.97 -32.91
C GLY A 394 -18.34 4.61 -34.14
N SER A 395 -19.37 3.77 -34.01
CA SER A 395 -20.14 3.23 -35.15
C SER A 395 -21.66 3.42 -35.07
N THR A 396 -22.12 4.50 -34.44
CA THR A 396 -23.46 5.06 -34.64
C THR A 396 -23.35 6.57 -34.73
N GLY A 397 -23.23 7.07 -35.96
CA GLY A 397 -23.39 8.49 -36.24
C GLY A 397 -24.86 8.89 -36.20
N GLY A 398 -25.12 10.04 -35.57
CA GLY A 398 -26.34 10.84 -35.70
C GLY A 398 -27.56 10.31 -34.97
N GLU A 399 -27.90 10.92 -33.84
CA GLU A 399 -29.04 11.85 -33.71
C GLU A 399 -29.04 12.43 -32.29
N GLU A 400 -29.29 13.73 -32.20
CA GLU A 400 -29.53 14.46 -30.97
C GLU A 400 -30.89 14.01 -30.44
N ASP A 401 -30.99 13.58 -29.18
CA ASP A 401 -32.26 13.56 -28.46
C ASP A 401 -31.99 13.83 -26.97
N ASP A 402 -32.50 14.99 -26.54
CA ASP A 402 -32.84 15.29 -25.15
C ASP A 402 -33.87 14.27 -24.67
N ASP A 403 -33.75 13.73 -23.45
CA ASP A 403 -34.94 13.39 -22.65
C ASP A 403 -34.64 13.17 -21.17
N GLU A 404 -35.65 13.58 -20.40
CA GLU A 404 -35.72 13.81 -18.96
C GLU A 404 -35.76 12.55 -18.08
N ASP A 405 -35.61 12.81 -16.77
CA ASP A 405 -35.68 11.91 -15.62
C ASP A 405 -36.79 10.85 -15.62
N GLY A 406 -36.46 9.67 -15.06
CA GLY A 406 -37.43 8.58 -14.86
C GLY A 406 -36.97 7.47 -13.92
N ASN A 407 -36.82 7.79 -12.62
CA ASN A 407 -37.14 6.96 -11.45
C ASN A 407 -37.04 5.41 -11.56
N SER A 408 -35.97 4.80 -11.01
CA SER A 408 -35.95 3.37 -10.67
C SER A 408 -35.57 3.14 -9.21
N VAL A 409 -36.50 2.49 -8.51
CA VAL A 409 -36.53 2.21 -7.07
C VAL A 409 -35.78 0.91 -6.73
N GLY A 410 -34.91 0.99 -5.72
CA GLY A 410 -34.80 -0.01 -4.64
C GLY A 410 -33.79 -1.14 -4.79
N SER A 411 -32.55 -0.92 -4.31
CA SER A 411 -31.76 -1.95 -3.63
C SER A 411 -31.17 -1.33 -2.36
N VAL A 412 -31.13 -2.11 -1.29
CA VAL A 412 -31.00 -1.68 0.10
C VAL A 412 -29.53 -1.29 0.40
N ASP A 413 -29.29 -0.01 0.71
CA ASP A 413 -27.98 0.51 1.12
C ASP A 413 -27.74 0.33 2.63
N GLU A 414 -26.54 -0.14 2.97
CA GLU A 414 -25.94 0.05 4.29
C GLU A 414 -25.53 1.53 4.49
N PRO A 415 -25.62 2.08 5.71
CA PRO A 415 -25.43 3.51 5.93
C PRO A 415 -23.97 3.92 5.80
N SER A 416 -23.70 4.88 4.90
CA SER A 416 -22.43 5.59 4.81
C SER A 416 -22.25 6.54 5.99
N GLU A 417 -21.20 6.33 6.79
CA GLU A 417 -20.80 7.23 7.88
C GLU A 417 -19.93 8.38 7.38
N TYR A 418 -20.49 9.38 6.69
CA TYR A 418 -19.87 10.71 6.59
C TYR A 418 -20.95 11.79 6.39
N PRO A 419 -21.02 12.84 7.24
CA PRO A 419 -21.89 13.97 7.00
C PRO A 419 -21.31 14.80 5.84
N THR A 420 -22.02 14.80 4.71
CA THR A 420 -21.66 15.61 3.54
C THR A 420 -22.40 16.94 3.63
N ASP A 421 -21.69 17.97 4.09
CA ASP A 421 -22.12 19.36 3.89
C ASP A 421 -21.06 20.05 3.02
N THR A 422 -21.25 19.98 1.70
CA THR A 422 -20.38 20.64 0.72
C THR A 422 -21.06 21.89 0.20
N SER A 423 -20.72 23.03 0.79
CA SER A 423 -20.91 24.32 0.16
C SER A 423 -19.61 25.15 0.24
N GLY A 424 -19.03 25.42 -0.93
CA GLY A 424 -18.07 26.50 -1.13
C GLY A 424 -16.60 26.12 -1.32
N LEU A 425 -16.13 26.24 -2.57
CA LEU A 425 -14.75 26.32 -3.05
C LEU A 425 -13.98 25.01 -3.24
N SER A 426 -13.88 24.60 -4.51
CA SER A 426 -13.03 23.52 -5.04
C SER A 426 -11.56 23.76 -4.69
N SER A 427 -11.10 23.13 -3.61
CA SER A 427 -9.69 22.79 -3.40
C SER A 427 -9.48 21.37 -3.91
N SER A 428 -8.45 21.18 -4.74
CA SER A 428 -8.08 19.90 -5.34
C SER A 428 -7.47 18.96 -4.29
N PHE A 429 -8.26 18.54 -3.31
CA PHE A 429 -7.85 17.67 -2.21
C PHE A 429 -7.67 16.23 -2.70
N ASN A 430 -6.49 15.63 -2.45
CA ASN A 430 -6.28 14.21 -2.65
C ASN A 430 -6.56 13.47 -1.33
N PRO A 431 -7.63 12.66 -1.20
CA PRO A 431 -7.98 11.99 0.05
C PRO A 431 -6.99 10.89 0.46
N ASP A 432 -6.08 10.51 -0.44
CA ASP A 432 -5.03 9.52 -0.19
C ASP A 432 -3.71 10.18 0.24
N GLU A 433 -3.64 11.51 0.26
CA GLU A 433 -2.45 12.26 0.69
C GLU A 433 -2.53 12.58 2.19
N ILE A 434 -1.47 12.25 2.92
CA ILE A 434 -1.31 12.67 4.32
C ILE A 434 -0.75 14.09 4.32
N THR A 435 -1.58 15.08 4.62
CA THR A 435 -1.18 16.50 4.73
C THR A 435 -0.29 16.70 5.96
N ILE A 436 0.91 17.24 5.76
CA ILE A 436 1.94 17.42 6.82
C ILE A 436 1.89 18.85 7.41
N GLU A 437 0.85 19.63 7.13
CA GLU A 437 0.88 21.07 7.43
C GLU A 437 0.74 21.42 8.93
N ASP A 438 0.52 20.45 9.84
CA ASP A 438 0.29 20.72 11.27
C ASP A 438 1.31 20.05 12.22
N GLU A 439 2.61 20.13 11.91
CA GLU A 439 3.66 19.91 12.91
C GLU A 439 4.29 21.27 13.23
N TRP A 440 4.57 21.55 14.52
CA TRP A 440 5.08 22.80 15.11
C TRP A 440 4.04 23.83 15.59
N GLU A 441 3.09 23.41 16.43
CA GLU A 441 2.63 24.29 17.53
C GLU A 441 3.51 23.96 18.75
N GLU A 442 4.49 24.81 19.04
CA GLU A 442 5.15 24.81 20.35
C GLU A 442 4.10 25.29 21.36
N GLU A 443 3.60 24.38 22.20
CA GLU A 443 2.85 24.75 23.40
C GLU A 443 3.86 25.40 24.36
N GLU A 444 3.94 26.73 24.35
CA GLU A 444 4.59 27.51 25.41
C GLU A 444 3.81 27.27 26.71
N GLU A 445 4.30 26.36 27.56
CA GLU A 445 3.85 26.31 28.95
C GLU A 445 4.34 27.59 29.66
N GLU A 446 3.40 28.49 30.00
CA GLU A 446 3.63 29.62 30.89
C GLU A 446 4.00 29.12 32.31
N GLY A 447 5.29 28.82 32.49
CA GLY A 447 5.91 28.64 33.79
C GLY A 447 6.12 29.99 34.47
N LYS A 448 5.42 30.20 35.59
CA LYS A 448 5.56 31.36 36.47
C LYS A 448 7.03 31.61 36.84
N GLU A 449 7.52 32.80 36.50
CA GLU A 449 8.80 33.34 36.97
C GLU A 449 8.76 33.62 38.48
N GLU A 450 9.67 33.01 39.23
CA GLU A 450 10.18 33.57 40.49
C GLU A 450 11.67 33.91 40.30
N GLU A 451 11.98 35.21 40.32
CA GLU A 451 13.34 35.74 40.28
C GLU A 451 14.16 35.30 41.51
N SER A 452 15.35 34.74 41.27
CA SER A 452 16.47 34.93 42.20
C SER A 452 17.79 35.10 41.44
N LYS A 453 18.46 36.21 41.75
CA LYS A 453 19.73 36.65 41.15
C LYS A 453 20.91 35.80 41.63
N ALA A 454 21.76 35.36 40.70
CA ALA A 454 23.20 35.23 40.93
C ALA A 454 23.98 35.28 39.60
N ALA A 455 25.01 36.12 39.57
CA ALA A 455 25.97 36.24 38.48
C ALA A 455 26.93 35.05 38.43
N VAL A 456 27.51 34.74 37.25
CA VAL A 456 28.95 34.46 37.02
C VAL A 456 29.22 33.90 35.59
N THR A 457 30.12 34.61 34.89
CA THR A 457 31.07 34.28 33.79
C THR A 457 30.79 33.17 32.76
N GLY A 458 31.04 33.51 31.49
CA GLY A 458 30.89 32.61 30.35
C GLY A 458 31.99 31.57 30.13
N ASP A 459 31.65 30.58 29.32
CA ASP A 459 32.49 29.98 28.29
C ASP A 459 31.63 29.06 27.39
N LYS A 460 31.92 29.07 26.09
CA LYS A 460 31.67 28.05 25.04
C LYS A 460 30.32 27.31 24.99
N LEU A 461 29.55 27.61 23.94
CA LEU A 461 28.51 26.74 23.37
C LEU A 461 29.13 25.44 22.81
N PRO A 462 28.62 24.24 23.14
CA PRO A 462 28.94 23.03 22.40
C PRO A 462 28.04 22.89 21.17
N VAL A 463 28.70 22.58 20.05
CA VAL A 463 28.08 22.15 18.78
C VAL A 463 27.25 20.89 19.05
N GLY A 464 25.97 20.93 18.68
CA GLY A 464 25.04 19.82 18.84
C GLY A 464 25.50 18.57 18.09
N GLU A 465 25.56 17.45 18.79
CA GLU A 465 25.79 16.12 18.23
C GLU A 465 24.64 15.77 17.27
N ILE A 466 24.98 15.62 15.99
CA ILE A 466 24.08 15.05 14.98
C ILE A 466 24.04 13.53 15.23
N HIS A 467 22.87 13.03 15.65
CA HIS A 467 22.60 11.61 15.86
C HIS A 467 23.11 10.76 14.68
N THR A 468 24.06 9.88 14.97
CA THR A 468 24.40 8.72 14.12
C THR A 468 23.15 7.85 13.93
N PRO A 469 22.96 7.16 12.79
CA PRO A 469 21.91 6.17 12.68
C PRO A 469 22.21 5.05 13.65
N SER A 470 21.53 5.10 14.79
CA SER A 470 21.66 4.09 15.82
C SER A 470 21.15 2.78 15.26
N ARG A 471 21.92 1.70 15.54
CA ARG A 471 21.48 0.29 15.44
C ARG A 471 19.97 0.21 15.70
N MET A 472 19.22 -0.48 14.84
CA MET A 472 17.77 -0.68 15.00
C MET A 472 17.41 -0.96 16.46
N VAL A 473 16.85 0.04 17.14
CA VAL A 473 16.38 -0.08 18.52
C VAL A 473 14.94 -0.53 18.43
N LEU A 474 14.71 -1.80 18.78
CA LEU A 474 13.36 -2.33 18.86
C LEU A 474 12.85 -2.16 20.29
N PRO A 475 11.55 -1.87 20.48
CA PRO A 475 10.96 -1.89 21.82
C PRO A 475 11.03 -3.30 22.41
N GLU A 476 10.97 -3.43 23.74
CA GLU A 476 10.78 -4.74 24.34
C GLU A 476 9.44 -5.34 23.87
N PRO A 477 9.38 -6.66 23.61
CA PRO A 477 8.13 -7.29 23.25
C PRO A 477 7.11 -7.08 24.35
N LYS A 478 5.92 -6.57 24.02
CA LYS A 478 4.83 -6.45 25.00
C LYS A 478 4.38 -7.87 25.39
N SER A 479 4.73 -8.31 26.59
CA SER A 479 4.44 -9.65 27.11
C SER A 479 2.97 -9.89 27.51
N ASP A 480 2.15 -8.84 27.51
CA ASP A 480 0.81 -8.87 28.12
C ASP A 480 -0.36 -8.67 27.15
N VAL A 481 -0.17 -8.91 25.84
CA VAL A 481 -1.34 -9.07 24.97
C VAL A 481 -1.90 -10.48 25.18
N SER A 482 -2.64 -10.65 26.28
CA SER A 482 -3.59 -11.76 26.38
C SER A 482 -4.50 -11.69 25.15
N PRO A 483 -4.89 -12.82 24.53
CA PRO A 483 -5.73 -12.84 23.32
C PRO A 483 -7.16 -12.30 23.54
N THR A 484 -7.43 -11.70 24.69
CA THR A 484 -8.71 -11.13 25.12
C THR A 484 -8.95 -9.67 24.70
N HIS A 485 -8.00 -8.99 24.07
CA HIS A 485 -8.20 -7.63 23.50
C HIS A 485 -8.27 -7.60 21.96
N LEU A 486 -8.57 -8.73 21.34
CA LEU A 486 -9.28 -8.71 20.06
C LEU A 486 -10.72 -8.23 20.38
N PRO A 487 -11.29 -7.23 19.69
CA PRO A 487 -12.71 -6.93 19.86
C PRO A 487 -13.51 -8.21 19.59
N HIS A 488 -14.55 -8.41 20.38
CA HIS A 488 -15.34 -9.63 20.54
C HIS A 488 -16.16 -10.06 19.30
N LEU A 489 -15.67 -9.79 18.08
CA LEU A 489 -16.32 -10.09 16.79
C LEU A 489 -15.91 -11.43 16.17
N MET A 490 -15.12 -12.24 16.87
CA MET A 490 -14.81 -13.62 16.49
C MET A 490 -15.49 -14.60 17.46
N ASN A 491 -16.81 -14.53 17.56
CA ASN A 491 -17.66 -15.57 18.15
C ASN A 491 -18.89 -15.76 17.25
N LEU A 492 -18.68 -16.35 16.08
CA LEU A 492 -19.77 -17.05 15.40
C LEU A 492 -19.95 -18.40 16.13
N PRO A 493 -21.18 -18.79 16.48
CA PRO A 493 -21.42 -20.10 17.10
C PRO A 493 -20.97 -21.20 16.13
N PRO A 494 -20.45 -22.34 16.63
CA PRO A 494 -20.18 -23.48 15.76
C PRO A 494 -21.50 -23.89 15.08
N PRO A 495 -21.49 -24.30 13.80
CA PRO A 495 -22.68 -24.83 13.19
C PRO A 495 -23.09 -26.09 13.95
N CYS A 496 -24.29 -26.06 14.53
CA CYS A 496 -24.92 -27.21 15.16
C CYS A 496 -25.16 -28.29 14.10
N HIS A 497 -24.20 -29.19 13.93
CA HIS A 497 -24.41 -30.44 13.21
C HIS A 497 -24.66 -31.55 14.22
N SER A 498 -25.93 -31.81 14.48
CA SER A 498 -26.36 -33.11 14.98
C SER A 498 -26.39 -34.07 13.79
N THR A 499 -25.34 -34.87 13.62
CA THR A 499 -25.43 -36.11 12.84
C THR A 499 -25.41 -37.27 13.83
N PRO A 500 -26.49 -38.07 13.96
CA PRO A 500 -26.42 -39.25 14.78
C PRO A 500 -25.57 -40.31 14.08
N ALA A 501 -24.61 -40.86 14.84
CA ALA A 501 -23.75 -41.94 14.43
C ALA A 501 -24.56 -43.20 14.10
N ALA A 502 -24.22 -43.83 12.97
CA ALA A 502 -24.60 -45.19 12.67
C ALA A 502 -23.81 -46.15 13.58
N ALA A 503 -24.51 -47.01 14.31
CA ALA A 503 -23.99 -48.31 14.70
C ALA A 503 -25.13 -49.32 14.98
N ALA A 504 -24.99 -50.47 14.33
CA ALA A 504 -25.47 -51.80 14.71
C ALA A 504 -26.99 -52.13 14.61
N VAL A 505 -27.24 -53.11 13.74
CA VAL A 505 -28.41 -54.00 13.66
C VAL A 505 -28.60 -54.72 15.02
N PRO A 506 -29.85 -54.90 15.49
CA PRO A 506 -30.41 -56.24 15.46
C PRO A 506 -31.88 -56.30 15.02
N SER A 507 -32.26 -57.53 14.70
CA SER A 507 -33.48 -58.04 14.10
C SER A 507 -34.77 -57.95 14.93
N LEU A 508 -35.90 -58.04 14.19
CA LEU A 508 -37.21 -58.65 14.49
C LEU A 508 -38.45 -57.74 14.67
N SER A 509 -39.36 -57.95 13.72
CA SER A 509 -40.84 -58.11 13.82
C SER A 509 -41.75 -56.92 14.16
N GLY A 510 -42.71 -56.67 13.26
CA GLY A 510 -44.14 -56.70 13.65
C GLY A 510 -44.98 -55.45 13.39
N ALA A 511 -45.90 -55.57 12.42
CA ALA A 511 -47.30 -55.11 12.39
C ALA A 511 -47.66 -53.60 12.37
N GLU A 512 -48.30 -53.23 11.24
CA GLU A 512 -49.61 -52.54 11.09
C GLU A 512 -50.12 -51.59 12.20
N ARG A 513 -50.45 -50.33 11.84
CA ARG A 513 -51.86 -49.82 11.76
C ARG A 513 -51.97 -48.34 11.37
N GLU A 514 -53.11 -48.06 10.74
CA GLU A 514 -53.70 -46.80 10.27
C GLU A 514 -54.03 -45.77 11.37
N GLY A 515 -54.24 -44.49 10.99
CA GLY A 515 -54.86 -43.49 11.87
C GLY A 515 -54.87 -42.02 11.38
N LEU A 516 -55.87 -41.71 10.55
CA LEU A 516 -56.57 -40.46 10.22
C LEU A 516 -56.74 -39.31 11.27
N CYS A 517 -57.05 -38.10 10.73
CA CYS A 517 -57.77 -36.91 11.28
C CYS A 517 -56.95 -35.85 12.08
N GLU A 518 -57.22 -34.53 12.14
CA GLU A 518 -58.01 -33.47 11.43
C GLU A 518 -57.81 -32.14 12.20
N GLY A 519 -57.92 -30.97 11.52
CA GLY A 519 -58.37 -29.64 12.03
C GLY A 519 -57.45 -28.85 13.00
N GLY A 520 -57.41 -27.50 13.03
CA GLY A 520 -58.13 -26.44 12.33
C GLY A 520 -57.69 -25.04 12.83
N ASP A 521 -57.73 -24.07 11.91
CA ASP A 521 -58.24 -22.68 11.96
C ASP A 521 -57.87 -21.57 12.98
N GLU A 522 -57.87 -20.35 12.40
CA GLU A 522 -58.19 -18.99 12.89
C GLU A 522 -57.17 -18.17 13.72
N ASP A 523 -57.21 -16.82 13.79
CA ASP A 523 -57.32 -15.67 12.87
C ASP A 523 -57.04 -14.40 13.75
N ALA A 524 -56.62 -13.29 13.12
CA ALA A 524 -56.75 -11.87 13.50
C ALA A 524 -56.45 -11.31 14.92
N SER A 525 -55.67 -10.21 14.97
CA SER A 525 -56.17 -8.82 15.21
C SER A 525 -55.09 -7.82 15.68
N ALA A 526 -55.35 -6.54 15.41
CA ALA A 526 -54.45 -5.39 15.44
C ALA A 526 -54.69 -4.41 16.61
N THR A 527 -53.74 -3.50 16.88
CA THR A 527 -53.88 -2.14 17.49
C THR A 527 -52.47 -1.51 17.57
N ARG A 528 -52.01 -0.42 16.91
CA ARG A 528 -52.42 0.97 16.61
C ARG A 528 -52.21 1.97 17.79
N ILE A 529 -51.67 3.18 17.46
CA ILE A 529 -51.69 4.52 18.15
C ILE A 529 -50.31 4.98 18.73
N LEU A 530 -49.75 6.20 18.58
CA LEU A 530 -50.08 7.50 17.93
C LEU A 530 -48.82 8.40 17.76
N LYS A 531 -48.88 9.30 16.77
CA LYS A 531 -48.02 10.47 16.50
C LYS A 531 -48.21 11.62 17.52
N ARG A 532 -47.19 12.49 17.67
CA ARG A 532 -47.35 13.91 18.05
C ARG A 532 -46.36 14.82 17.34
N THR A 533 -46.85 16.01 17.00
CA THR A 533 -46.29 17.15 16.24
C THR A 533 -46.01 18.33 17.19
N SER A 534 -45.14 19.28 16.81
CA SER A 534 -45.25 20.69 17.23
C SER A 534 -44.36 21.65 16.41
N ASP A 535 -44.96 22.75 15.97
CA ASP A 535 -44.40 23.93 15.30
C ASP A 535 -43.96 25.06 16.27
N GLU A 536 -43.01 25.88 15.78
CA GLU A 536 -42.68 27.32 15.94
C GLU A 536 -42.95 28.14 17.24
N THR A 537 -41.95 28.94 17.67
CA THR A 537 -41.86 30.44 17.55
C THR A 537 -40.80 31.10 18.49
N GLY A 538 -40.05 32.11 18.00
CA GLY A 538 -39.58 33.28 18.79
C GLY A 538 -38.07 33.55 19.01
N ASP A 539 -37.53 34.57 18.31
CA ASP A 539 -36.22 35.29 18.48
C ASP A 539 -36.32 36.42 19.58
N PRO A 540 -35.33 37.29 19.96
CA PRO A 540 -33.91 37.44 19.57
C PRO A 540 -32.87 37.79 20.69
N GLY A 541 -31.57 37.69 20.34
CA GLY A 541 -30.54 38.68 20.74
C GLY A 541 -29.23 38.19 21.40
N SER A 542 -28.09 38.37 20.72
CA SER A 542 -26.94 39.19 21.18
C SER A 542 -25.70 39.00 20.29
N ARG A 543 -24.99 40.10 20.03
CA ARG A 543 -23.85 40.30 19.13
C ARG A 543 -22.53 39.73 19.68
N GLY A 544 -21.61 39.33 18.79
CA GLY A 544 -20.21 39.07 19.16
C GLY A 544 -19.26 38.75 17.98
N THR A 545 -18.87 39.80 17.26
CA THR A 545 -17.61 40.00 16.50
C THR A 545 -16.74 38.80 16.09
N THR A 546 -16.67 38.57 14.78
CA THR A 546 -15.64 37.76 14.08
C THR A 546 -14.28 38.46 14.12
N PRO A 547 -13.19 37.82 14.60
CA PRO A 547 -11.86 38.40 14.48
C PRO A 547 -11.30 38.20 13.06
N ARG A 548 -11.08 39.31 12.36
CA ARG A 548 -10.27 39.38 11.13
C ARG A 548 -8.79 39.17 11.48
N ILE A 549 -8.22 38.06 11.04
CA ILE A 549 -6.76 37.84 11.10
C ILE A 549 -6.11 38.52 9.89
N LYS A 550 -5.29 39.54 10.17
CA LYS A 550 -4.41 40.22 9.22
C LYS A 550 -3.20 39.34 8.93
N ARG A 551 -2.98 38.96 7.66
CA ARG A 551 -1.71 38.39 7.19
C ARG A 551 -0.64 39.49 7.22
N ARG A 552 0.46 39.23 7.93
CA ARG A 552 1.67 40.06 7.95
C ARG A 552 2.83 39.20 7.44
N ASN A 553 3.69 39.83 6.64
CA ASN A 553 4.97 39.36 6.11
C ASN A 553 4.92 38.73 4.70
N GLN A 554 4.69 39.60 3.72
CA GLN A 554 5.48 39.60 2.48
C GLN A 554 6.89 40.15 2.78
N VAL A 555 7.82 39.82 1.89
CA VAL A 555 9.21 40.32 1.77
C VAL A 555 10.23 39.53 2.58
N ILE A 556 10.90 38.60 1.90
CA ILE A 556 12.36 38.49 1.75
C ILE A 556 12.56 37.61 0.50
N TYR A 557 13.21 38.18 -0.52
CA TYR A 557 13.75 37.63 -1.78
C TYR A 557 13.43 38.61 -2.93
N THR A 558 14.11 39.75 -2.91
CA THR A 558 14.41 40.50 -4.13
C THR A 558 15.90 40.37 -4.38
N THR A 559 16.20 39.55 -5.37
CA THR A 559 17.45 39.48 -6.12
C THR A 559 17.79 40.86 -6.69
N VAL A 560 19.03 41.29 -6.50
CA VAL A 560 19.66 42.37 -7.26
C VAL A 560 20.69 41.69 -8.15
N GLU A 561 20.34 41.49 -9.41
CA GLU A 561 21.28 41.42 -10.51
C GLU A 561 20.76 42.42 -11.54
N ASP A 562 21.60 43.40 -11.89
CA ASP A 562 21.94 43.65 -13.28
C ASP A 562 23.17 44.56 -13.32
N GLU A 563 24.20 44.04 -14.00
CA GLU A 563 25.40 44.74 -14.44
C GLU A 563 25.03 45.81 -15.47
N GLU A 564 25.76 46.92 -15.50
CA GLU A 564 26.31 47.47 -16.75
C GLU A 564 27.31 48.59 -16.45
N CYS A 565 28.49 48.46 -17.06
CA CYS A 565 29.61 49.38 -16.97
C CYS A 565 29.76 50.10 -18.30
N GLU A 566 30.04 51.42 -18.19
CA GLU A 566 30.75 52.29 -19.14
C GLU A 566 29.97 53.05 -20.25
N ASP A 567 29.97 54.38 -20.03
CA ASP A 567 29.93 55.55 -20.92
C ASP A 567 28.77 55.81 -21.90
#